data_AF-A0A932C0Y8-F1
#
_entry.id   AF-A0A932C0Y8-F1
#
_cell.length_a   1.000
_cell.length_b   1.000
_cell.length_c   1.000
_cell.angle_alpha   90.00
_cell.angle_beta   90.00
_cell.angle_gamma   90.00
#
_symmetry.space_group_name_H-M   'P 1'
#
loop_
_entity.id
_entity.type
_entity.pdbx_description
1 polymer ?
#
loop_
_entity_poly.entity_id
_entity_poly.type
_entity_poly.pdbx_seq_one_letter_code
_entity_poly.pdbx_strand_id
1 'polypeptide(L)'
;MPPLTPRDRNIVVAAILAFVLAGAYVYLLWMPGQDDLAVVETKVAQLDSSNAKAKKLLQRGKLEELRAETERSQKSLELMRQLVPTGNEVPALLDQVSTAAKAAGLEVAAVRPEAVFVGAEFDTYRYTISVIGPYHSTASFLASVGSLTRIMAPVNISIEVRGGGGKAAKLSRRGEAMLATSFELQTYVAHSAPPKPAGKA
;
A
#
# COMPACT_ATOMS: atom_id res chain seq x y z
N MET A 1 -98.63 -13.50 0.86
CA MET A 1 -97.48 -13.99 1.64
C MET A 1 -98.01 -14.33 3.03
N PRO A 2 -98.10 -15.62 3.41
CA PRO A 2 -98.70 -16.02 4.69
C PRO A 2 -97.85 -15.52 5.87
N PRO A 3 -98.45 -15.26 7.06
CA PRO A 3 -97.73 -14.72 8.20
C PRO A 3 -96.70 -15.74 8.69
N LEU A 4 -95.43 -15.32 8.80
CA LEU A 4 -94.37 -16.15 9.35
C LEU A 4 -94.69 -16.47 10.81
N THR A 5 -94.94 -17.75 11.09
CA THR A 5 -95.05 -18.29 12.44
C THR A 5 -93.74 -17.99 13.19
N PRO A 6 -93.79 -17.59 14.48
CA PRO A 6 -92.60 -17.14 15.24
C PRO A 6 -91.47 -18.19 15.27
N ARG A 7 -91.79 -19.46 15.06
CA ARG A 7 -90.84 -20.58 14.95
C ARG A 7 -90.02 -20.55 13.65
N ASP A 8 -90.62 -20.23 12.51
CA ASP A 8 -89.93 -20.23 11.20
C ASP A 8 -88.95 -19.05 11.10
N ARG A 9 -89.30 -17.91 11.68
CA ARG A 9 -88.40 -16.75 11.79
C ARG A 9 -87.13 -17.10 12.56
N ASN A 10 -87.24 -17.85 13.65
CA ASN A 10 -86.08 -18.22 14.47
C ASN A 10 -85.16 -19.21 13.74
N ILE A 11 -85.72 -20.12 12.93
CA ILE A 11 -84.93 -21.08 12.13
C ILE A 11 -84.15 -20.35 11.03
N VAL A 12 -84.77 -19.40 10.33
CA VAL A 12 -84.08 -18.60 9.30
C VAL A 12 -82.95 -17.78 9.91
N VAL A 13 -83.18 -17.14 11.07
CA VAL A 13 -82.13 -16.40 11.78
C VAL A 13 -80.99 -17.32 12.22
N ALA A 14 -81.30 -18.50 12.77
CA ALA A 14 -80.27 -19.47 13.17
C ALA A 14 -79.45 -20.00 11.98
N ALA A 15 -80.09 -20.23 10.83
CA ALA A 15 -79.40 -20.67 9.61
C ALA A 15 -78.45 -19.59 9.06
N ILE A 16 -78.87 -18.33 9.07
CA ILE A 16 -78.02 -17.20 8.68
C ILE A 16 -76.84 -17.07 9.66
N LEU A 17 -77.09 -17.19 10.97
CA LEU A 17 -76.05 -17.11 11.99
C LEU A 17 -75.02 -18.24 11.82
N ALA A 18 -75.47 -19.47 11.55
CA ALA A 18 -74.61 -20.61 11.29
C ALA A 18 -73.75 -20.41 10.03
N PHE A 19 -74.34 -19.84 8.96
CA PHE A 19 -73.60 -19.54 7.73
C PHE A 19 -72.55 -18.45 7.94
N VAL A 20 -72.87 -17.40 8.68
CA VAL A 20 -71.92 -16.33 9.05
C VAL A 20 -70.79 -16.87 9.92
N LEU A 21 -71.11 -17.71 10.91
CA LEU A 21 -70.09 -18.35 11.76
C LEU A 21 -69.18 -19.31 10.98
N ALA A 22 -69.74 -20.09 10.05
CA ALA A 22 -68.95 -20.96 9.18
C ALA A 22 -68.04 -20.16 8.25
N GLY A 23 -68.55 -19.09 7.63
CA GLY A 23 -67.75 -18.18 6.80
C GLY A 23 -66.64 -17.49 7.61
N ALA A 24 -66.96 -17.01 8.81
CA ALA A 24 -65.99 -16.41 9.72
C ALA A 24 -64.91 -17.41 10.15
N TYR A 25 -65.27 -18.67 10.45
CA TYR A 25 -64.31 -19.71 10.82
C TYR A 25 -63.34 -20.02 9.67
N VAL A 26 -63.84 -20.17 8.44
CA VAL A 26 -62.99 -20.43 7.26
C VAL A 26 -62.07 -19.24 6.98
N TYR A 27 -62.57 -18.01 7.09
CA TYR A 27 -61.80 -16.80 6.83
C TYR A 27 -60.74 -16.52 7.91
N LEU A 28 -61.09 -16.65 9.20
CA LEU A 28 -60.18 -16.34 10.31
C LEU A 28 -59.17 -17.43 10.63
N LEU A 29 -59.49 -18.72 10.44
CA LEU A 29 -58.57 -19.81 10.81
C LEU A 29 -57.86 -20.44 9.62
N TRP A 30 -58.51 -20.56 8.45
CA TRP A 30 -57.97 -21.34 7.34
C TRP A 30 -57.08 -20.54 6.38
N MET A 31 -57.42 -19.27 6.16
CA MET A 31 -56.65 -18.35 5.31
C MET A 31 -55.25 -18.01 5.89
N PRO A 32 -55.09 -17.61 7.16
CA PRO A 32 -53.77 -17.22 7.66
C PRO A 32 -52.77 -18.38 7.69
N GLY A 33 -53.24 -19.62 7.88
CA GLY A 33 -52.36 -20.80 7.86
C GLY A 33 -51.70 -21.05 6.50
N GLN A 34 -52.32 -20.66 5.38
CA GLN A 34 -51.74 -20.82 4.04
C GLN A 34 -50.72 -19.72 3.71
N ASP A 35 -50.97 -18.50 4.16
CA ASP A 35 -50.06 -17.38 3.97
C ASP A 35 -48.75 -17.59 4.76
N ASP A 36 -48.84 -18.12 5.98
CA ASP A 36 -47.66 -18.44 6.80
C ASP A 36 -46.78 -19.52 6.13
N LEU A 37 -47.38 -20.55 5.53
CA LEU A 37 -46.65 -21.59 4.78
C LEU A 37 -45.90 -21.00 3.58
N ALA A 38 -46.56 -20.14 2.80
CA ALA A 38 -45.94 -19.48 1.65
C ALA A 38 -44.80 -18.52 2.06
N VAL A 39 -44.97 -17.80 3.17
CA VAL A 39 -43.92 -16.91 3.72
C VAL A 39 -42.73 -17.71 4.24
N VAL A 40 -42.96 -18.85 4.89
CA VAL A 40 -41.88 -19.72 5.37
C VAL A 40 -41.14 -20.36 4.20
N GLU A 41 -41.85 -20.83 3.17
CA GLU A 41 -41.23 -21.47 1.99
C GLU A 41 -40.38 -20.48 1.18
N THR A 42 -40.88 -19.26 0.96
CA THR A 42 -40.10 -18.19 0.31
C THR A 42 -38.85 -17.81 1.12
N LYS A 43 -38.96 -17.78 2.45
CA LYS A 43 -37.82 -17.50 3.34
C LYS A 43 -36.79 -18.62 3.29
N VAL A 44 -37.20 -19.89 3.31
CA VAL A 44 -36.30 -21.04 3.17
C VAL A 44 -35.57 -21.00 1.82
N ALA A 45 -36.30 -20.78 0.71
CA ALA A 45 -35.70 -20.66 -0.61
C ALA A 45 -34.69 -19.51 -0.70
N GLN A 46 -34.98 -18.38 -0.04
CA GLN A 46 -34.07 -17.23 0.01
C GLN A 46 -32.81 -17.52 0.83
N LEU A 47 -32.94 -18.19 1.97
CA LEU A 47 -31.83 -18.61 2.81
C LEU A 47 -30.95 -19.64 2.09
N ASP A 48 -31.53 -20.62 1.40
CA ASP A 48 -30.76 -21.61 0.63
C ASP A 48 -30.01 -20.98 -0.54
N SER A 49 -30.64 -20.03 -1.25
CA SER A 49 -29.99 -19.20 -2.26
C SER A 49 -28.79 -18.44 -1.68
N SER A 50 -28.95 -17.85 -0.48
CA SER A 50 -27.88 -17.08 0.17
C SER A 50 -26.71 -17.99 0.60
N ASN A 51 -27.01 -19.16 1.15
CA ASN A 51 -26.01 -20.16 1.54
C ASN A 51 -25.28 -20.73 0.32
N ALA A 52 -25.99 -21.01 -0.77
CA ALA A 52 -25.37 -21.48 -2.01
C ALA A 52 -24.42 -20.42 -2.62
N LYS A 53 -24.78 -19.14 -2.57
CA LYS A 53 -23.91 -18.02 -2.98
C LYS A 53 -22.68 -17.90 -2.07
N ALA A 54 -22.86 -17.93 -0.75
CA ALA A 54 -21.76 -17.88 0.22
C ALA A 54 -20.80 -19.06 0.04
N LYS A 55 -21.33 -20.28 -0.13
CA LYS A 55 -20.54 -21.49 -0.37
C LYS A 55 -19.77 -21.42 -1.69
N LYS A 56 -20.37 -20.88 -2.77
CA LYS A 56 -19.64 -20.62 -4.03
C LYS A 56 -18.52 -19.60 -3.86
N LEU A 57 -18.74 -18.52 -3.11
CA LEU A 57 -17.70 -17.51 -2.84
C LEU A 57 -16.53 -18.08 -2.04
N LEU A 58 -16.81 -18.97 -1.07
CA LEU A 58 -15.78 -19.64 -0.28
C LEU A 58 -15.01 -20.72 -1.05
N GLN A 59 -15.64 -21.40 -2.01
CA GLN A 59 -15.06 -22.57 -2.67
C GLN A 59 -14.29 -22.29 -3.97
N ARG A 60 -14.50 -21.17 -4.68
CA ARG A 60 -14.17 -21.11 -6.12
C ARG A 60 -13.11 -20.12 -6.61
N GLY A 61 -12.18 -19.64 -5.80
CA GLY A 61 -10.91 -19.19 -6.41
C GLY A 61 -10.31 -17.90 -5.91
N LYS A 62 -11.03 -17.10 -5.11
CA LYS A 62 -10.39 -15.93 -4.50
C LYS A 62 -9.26 -16.31 -3.54
N LEU A 63 -9.34 -17.43 -2.83
CA LEU A 63 -8.30 -17.80 -1.87
C LEU A 63 -6.97 -18.20 -2.53
N GLU A 64 -7.00 -18.96 -3.64
CA GLU A 64 -5.78 -19.29 -4.37
C GLU A 64 -5.26 -18.12 -5.18
N GLU A 65 -6.13 -17.32 -5.78
CA GLU A 65 -5.76 -16.09 -6.50
C GLU A 65 -5.14 -15.06 -5.55
N LEU A 66 -5.76 -14.83 -4.37
CA LEU A 66 -5.21 -13.94 -3.34
C LEU A 66 -3.90 -14.49 -2.77
N ARG A 67 -3.74 -15.81 -2.61
CA ARG A 67 -2.46 -16.41 -2.20
C ARG A 67 -1.38 -16.20 -3.26
N ALA A 68 -1.70 -16.44 -4.53
CA ALA A 68 -0.78 -16.23 -5.64
C ALA A 68 -0.39 -14.75 -5.80
N GLU A 69 -1.34 -13.84 -5.62
CA GLU A 69 -1.08 -12.39 -5.60
C GLU A 69 -0.20 -12.01 -4.42
N THR A 70 -0.48 -12.56 -3.22
CA THR A 70 0.35 -12.35 -2.04
C THR A 70 1.77 -12.86 -2.24
N GLU A 71 1.97 -14.05 -2.83
CA GLU A 71 3.29 -14.61 -3.12
C GLU A 71 4.05 -13.75 -4.16
N ARG A 72 3.38 -13.26 -5.20
CA ARG A 72 3.98 -12.35 -6.19
C ARG A 72 4.41 -11.03 -5.54
N SER A 73 3.55 -10.44 -4.70
CA SER A 73 3.87 -9.22 -3.98
C SER A 73 5.02 -9.43 -2.99
N GLN A 74 5.07 -10.57 -2.30
CA GLN A 74 6.19 -10.92 -1.40
C GLN A 74 7.52 -11.06 -2.14
N LYS A 75 7.55 -11.73 -3.30
CA LYS A 75 8.76 -11.84 -4.13
C LYS A 75 9.24 -10.48 -4.65
N SER A 76 8.32 -9.62 -5.07
CA SER A 76 8.64 -8.25 -5.49
C SER A 76 9.23 -7.43 -4.34
N LEU A 77 8.63 -7.54 -3.15
CA LEU A 77 9.13 -6.91 -1.93
C LEU A 77 10.52 -7.43 -1.53
N GLU A 78 10.80 -8.73 -1.66
CA GLU A 78 12.13 -9.28 -1.40
C GLU A 78 13.19 -8.73 -2.36
N LEU A 79 12.88 -8.61 -3.65
CA LEU A 79 13.78 -8.00 -4.62
C LEU A 79 14.03 -6.51 -4.29
N MET A 80 12.99 -5.76 -3.95
CA MET A 80 13.13 -4.35 -3.54
C MET A 80 13.94 -4.22 -2.25
N ARG A 81 13.77 -5.13 -1.28
CA ARG A 81 14.56 -5.16 -0.04
C ARG A 81 16.04 -5.40 -0.27
N GLN A 82 16.42 -6.18 -1.29
CA GLN A 82 17.82 -6.35 -1.67
C GLN A 82 18.42 -5.07 -2.27
N LEU A 83 17.60 -4.22 -2.89
CA LEU A 83 18.03 -2.92 -3.43
C LEU A 83 18.16 -1.83 -2.35
N VAL A 84 17.54 -2.02 -1.18
CA VAL A 84 17.65 -1.11 -0.05
C VAL A 84 18.85 -1.53 0.81
N PRO A 85 19.90 -0.68 0.93
CA PRO A 85 21.07 -0.98 1.74
C PRO A 85 20.67 -1.28 3.20
N THR A 86 21.20 -2.36 3.77
CA THR A 86 20.78 -2.91 5.07
C THR A 86 21.55 -2.38 6.27
N GLY A 87 22.45 -1.41 6.10
CA GLY A 87 23.23 -0.91 7.22
C GLY A 87 24.18 0.23 6.86
N ASN A 88 24.77 0.81 7.90
CA ASN A 88 25.55 2.05 7.84
C ASN A 88 26.82 1.91 6.98
N GLU A 89 26.77 2.39 5.75
CA GLU A 89 27.82 2.24 4.73
C GLU A 89 28.84 3.38 4.70
N VAL A 90 28.99 4.19 5.76
CA VAL A 90 29.86 5.38 5.76
C VAL A 90 31.26 5.11 5.17
N PRO A 91 31.98 4.04 5.53
CA PRO A 91 33.30 3.78 4.96
C PRO A 91 33.24 3.40 3.48
N ALA A 92 32.28 2.57 3.08
CA ALA A 92 32.10 2.13 1.71
C ALA A 92 31.64 3.27 0.79
N LEU A 93 30.86 4.21 1.31
CA LEU A 93 30.48 5.44 0.62
C LEU A 93 31.70 6.31 0.34
N LEU A 94 32.51 6.57 1.38
CA LEU A 94 33.71 7.39 1.27
C LEU A 94 34.66 6.82 0.22
N ASP A 95 34.85 5.50 0.19
CA ASP A 95 35.69 4.84 -0.80
C ASP A 95 35.14 4.97 -2.23
N GLN A 96 33.83 4.78 -2.40
CA GLN A 96 33.21 4.90 -3.73
C GLN A 96 33.22 6.33 -4.24
N VAL A 97 32.88 7.32 -3.39
CA VAL A 97 32.91 8.74 -3.73
C VAL A 97 34.34 9.17 -4.04
N SER A 98 35.32 8.75 -3.24
CA SER A 98 36.74 9.04 -3.47
C SER A 98 37.23 8.42 -4.78
N THR A 99 36.84 7.18 -5.08
CA THR A 99 37.19 6.50 -6.33
C THR A 99 36.56 7.19 -7.54
N ALA A 100 35.28 7.55 -7.47
CA ALA A 100 34.57 8.26 -8.52
C ALA A 100 35.15 9.67 -8.74
N ALA A 101 35.51 10.39 -7.67
CA ALA A 101 36.15 11.70 -7.76
C ALA A 101 37.53 11.61 -8.42
N LYS A 102 38.35 10.63 -8.03
CA LYS A 102 39.66 10.39 -8.66
C LYS A 102 39.53 10.03 -10.14
N ALA A 103 38.55 9.19 -10.50
CA ALA A 103 38.29 8.82 -11.89
C ALA A 103 37.89 10.03 -12.75
N ALA A 104 37.15 10.99 -12.17
CA ALA A 104 36.77 12.24 -12.83
C ALA A 104 37.87 13.33 -12.80
N GLY A 105 38.99 13.09 -12.11
CA GLY A 105 40.07 14.06 -11.93
C GLY A 105 39.72 15.21 -10.97
N LEU A 106 38.82 14.98 -10.02
CA LEU A 106 38.36 15.95 -9.02
C LEU A 106 39.11 15.77 -7.70
N GLU A 107 39.35 16.88 -7.00
CA GLU A 107 39.89 16.87 -5.64
C GLU A 107 38.73 16.93 -4.63
N VAL A 108 38.64 15.94 -3.74
CA VAL A 108 37.66 15.96 -2.64
C VAL A 108 38.20 16.83 -1.52
N ALA A 109 37.53 17.95 -1.26
CA ALA A 109 37.95 18.92 -0.24
C ALA A 109 37.47 18.55 1.17
N ALA A 110 36.22 18.08 1.28
CA ALA A 110 35.63 17.70 2.56
C ALA A 110 34.49 16.69 2.35
N VAL A 111 34.35 15.77 3.30
CA VAL A 111 33.16 14.93 3.45
C VAL A 111 32.75 14.98 4.91
N ARG A 112 31.49 15.32 5.16
CA ARG A 112 30.94 15.45 6.51
C ARG A 112 29.62 14.68 6.62
N PRO A 113 29.51 13.72 7.55
CA PRO A 113 28.23 13.11 7.87
C PRO A 113 27.35 14.12 8.61
N GLU A 114 26.07 14.18 8.25
CA GLU A 114 25.06 14.99 8.94
C GLU A 114 24.27 14.13 9.94
N ALA A 115 23.40 14.79 10.71
CA ALA A 115 22.48 14.10 11.60
C ALA A 115 21.54 13.19 10.82
N VAL A 116 21.34 11.96 11.32
CA VAL A 116 20.38 11.01 10.76
C VAL A 116 18.98 11.46 11.12
N PHE A 117 18.09 11.53 10.13
CA PHE A 117 16.68 11.81 10.35
C PHE A 117 15.95 10.48 10.49
N VAL A 118 15.56 10.15 11.72
CA VAL A 118 14.84 8.91 12.03
C VAL A 118 13.37 9.07 11.62
N GLY A 119 12.93 8.27 10.65
CA GLY A 119 11.54 8.23 10.20
C GLY A 119 10.75 7.09 10.84
N ALA A 120 9.49 6.92 10.45
CA ALA A 120 8.67 5.78 10.92
C ALA A 120 9.08 4.46 10.21
N GLU A 121 9.30 4.52 8.90
CA GLU A 121 9.58 3.35 8.06
C GLU A 121 11.05 3.29 7.61
N PHE A 122 11.68 4.45 7.43
CA PHE A 122 13.04 4.59 6.93
C PHE A 122 13.82 5.68 7.66
N ASP A 123 15.11 5.46 7.81
CA ASP A 123 16.09 6.46 8.25
C ASP A 123 16.68 7.17 7.04
N THR A 124 16.74 8.50 7.10
CA THR A 124 17.38 9.31 6.06
C THR A 124 18.78 9.73 6.51
N TYR A 125 19.78 9.30 5.74
CA TYR A 125 21.18 9.67 5.94
C TYR A 125 21.56 10.75 4.94
N ARG A 126 22.27 11.78 5.42
CA ARG A 126 22.79 12.87 4.58
C ARG A 126 24.29 13.04 4.79
N TYR A 127 24.98 13.33 3.70
CA TYR A 127 26.43 13.56 3.69
C TYR A 127 26.75 14.80 2.87
N THR A 128 27.29 15.84 3.49
CA THR A 128 27.80 17.00 2.77
C THR A 128 29.15 16.66 2.15
N ILE A 129 29.29 16.83 0.84
CA ILE A 129 30.53 16.61 0.10
C ILE A 129 30.90 17.87 -0.66
N SER A 130 32.17 18.27 -0.56
CA SER A 130 32.73 19.38 -1.32
C SER A 130 33.84 18.88 -2.23
N VAL A 131 33.71 19.15 -3.53
CA VAL A 131 34.68 18.78 -4.58
C VAL A 131 35.18 20.03 -5.29
N ILE A 132 36.42 19.96 -5.76
CA ILE A 132 37.06 21.02 -6.53
C ILE A 132 37.48 20.47 -7.89
N GLY A 133 37.06 21.14 -8.95
CA GLY A 133 37.51 20.81 -10.29
C GLY A 133 36.79 21.59 -11.39
N PRO A 134 37.06 21.26 -12.67
CA PRO A 134 36.40 21.91 -13.79
C PRO A 134 34.94 21.48 -13.91
N TYR A 135 34.14 22.30 -14.60
CA TYR A 135 32.69 22.08 -14.77
C TYR A 135 32.35 20.71 -15.34
N HIS A 136 33.03 20.30 -16.42
CA HIS A 136 32.71 19.06 -17.10
C HIS A 136 33.01 17.81 -16.25
N SER A 137 34.16 17.79 -15.58
CA SER A 137 34.51 16.72 -14.63
C SER A 137 33.51 16.64 -13.49
N THR A 138 33.08 17.79 -12.96
CA THR A 138 32.09 17.85 -11.87
C THR A 138 30.74 17.28 -12.33
N ALA A 139 30.29 17.63 -13.53
CA ALA A 139 29.06 17.09 -14.11
C ALA A 139 29.15 15.58 -14.34
N SER A 140 30.26 15.08 -14.88
CA SER A 140 30.48 13.64 -15.08
C SER A 140 30.47 12.88 -13.75
N PHE A 141 31.07 13.46 -12.72
CA PHE A 141 31.09 12.86 -11.39
C PHE A 141 29.69 12.79 -10.77
N LEU A 142 28.91 13.87 -10.82
CA LEU A 142 27.52 13.87 -10.34
C LEU A 142 26.66 12.83 -11.08
N ALA A 143 26.85 12.69 -12.39
CA ALA A 143 26.18 11.67 -13.18
C ALA A 143 26.59 10.25 -12.76
N SER A 144 27.89 10.00 -12.54
CA SER A 144 28.37 8.70 -12.06
C SER A 144 27.80 8.36 -10.68
N VAL A 145 27.76 9.33 -9.76
CA VAL A 145 27.19 9.14 -8.41
C VAL A 145 25.69 8.83 -8.47
N GLY A 146 24.94 9.52 -9.34
CA GLY A 146 23.52 9.20 -9.57
C GLY A 146 23.27 7.85 -10.25
N SER A 147 24.29 7.25 -10.88
CA SER A 147 24.22 5.94 -11.54
C SER A 147 24.71 4.77 -10.68
N LEU A 148 25.12 5.02 -9.44
CA LEU A 148 25.55 3.96 -8.52
C LEU A 148 24.41 2.98 -8.26
N THR A 149 24.74 1.72 -7.98
CA THR A 149 23.78 0.61 -7.76
C THR A 149 22.93 0.74 -6.49
N ARG A 150 23.01 1.87 -5.77
CA ARG A 150 22.32 2.14 -4.50
C ARG A 150 21.45 3.38 -4.64
N ILE A 151 20.38 3.47 -3.86
CA ILE A 151 19.45 4.61 -3.87
C ILE A 151 20.13 5.83 -3.24
N MET A 152 20.85 6.58 -4.04
CA MET A 152 21.61 7.76 -3.62
C MET A 152 21.30 8.94 -4.54
N ALA A 153 20.88 10.05 -3.96
CA ALA A 153 20.56 11.25 -4.71
C ALA A 153 21.45 12.42 -4.25
N PRO A 154 22.17 13.10 -5.17
CA PRO A 154 22.76 14.40 -4.88
C PRO A 154 21.63 15.44 -4.82
N VAL A 155 21.48 16.08 -3.68
CA VAL A 155 20.55 17.19 -3.42
C VAL A 155 21.33 18.43 -3.00
N ASN A 156 20.68 19.60 -3.02
CA ASN A 156 21.25 20.86 -2.53
C ASN A 156 22.63 21.19 -3.14
N ILE A 157 22.70 21.20 -4.48
CA ILE A 157 23.94 21.47 -5.20
C ILE A 157 24.20 22.99 -5.21
N SER A 158 25.34 23.39 -4.65
CA SER A 158 25.88 24.74 -4.72
C SER A 158 27.20 24.73 -5.49
N ILE A 159 27.36 25.64 -6.45
CA ILE A 159 28.54 25.74 -7.30
C ILE A 159 29.08 27.17 -7.18
N GLU A 160 30.32 27.28 -6.71
CA GLU A 160 31.02 28.56 -6.59
C GLU A 160 32.26 28.58 -7.49
N VAL A 161 32.47 29.69 -8.18
CA VAL A 161 33.70 29.88 -8.97
C VAL A 161 34.84 30.18 -8.02
N ARG A 162 35.84 29.31 -8.00
CA ARG A 162 37.05 29.53 -7.22
C ARG A 162 37.98 30.45 -7.98
N GLY A 163 38.00 31.72 -7.59
CA GLY A 163 38.96 32.72 -8.10
C GLY A 163 40.40 32.25 -7.91
N GLY A 164 41.26 32.52 -8.90
CA GLY A 164 42.59 31.93 -9.08
C GLY A 164 43.64 32.27 -8.01
N GLY A 165 43.48 31.75 -6.80
CA GLY A 165 44.45 31.83 -5.71
C GLY A 165 44.56 30.50 -4.94
N GLY A 166 45.75 29.89 -4.97
CA GLY A 166 46.09 28.69 -4.21
C GLY A 166 46.43 27.45 -5.05
N LYS A 167 46.68 26.31 -4.39
CA LYS A 167 47.12 25.03 -5.02
C LYS A 167 46.21 24.55 -6.17
N ALA A 168 44.93 24.93 -6.16
CA ALA A 168 43.96 24.66 -7.24
C ALA A 168 44.29 25.36 -8.57
N ALA A 169 45.02 26.48 -8.54
CA ALA A 169 45.47 27.17 -9.76
C ALA A 169 46.54 26.37 -10.54
N LYS A 170 47.27 25.46 -9.88
CA LYS A 170 48.23 24.56 -10.56
C LYS A 170 47.54 23.41 -11.32
N LEU A 171 46.29 23.09 -10.99
CA LEU A 171 45.50 22.06 -11.68
C LEU A 171 44.67 22.63 -12.84
N SER A 172 44.53 23.95 -12.94
CA SER A 172 43.78 24.60 -14.02
C SER A 172 44.61 24.54 -15.30
N ARG A 173 44.15 23.74 -16.26
CA ARG A 173 44.57 23.91 -17.65
C ARG A 173 44.18 25.32 -18.08
N ARG A 174 45.11 26.00 -18.76
CA ARG A 174 45.00 27.38 -19.24
C ARG A 174 43.65 27.61 -19.94
N GLY A 175 42.68 28.17 -19.22
CA GLY A 175 41.33 28.49 -19.72
C GLY A 175 40.15 27.90 -18.94
N GLU A 176 40.35 26.97 -18.01
CA GLU A 176 39.26 26.36 -17.23
C GLU A 176 39.15 26.95 -15.82
N ALA A 177 37.99 27.53 -15.52
CA ALA A 177 37.64 27.98 -14.18
C ALA A 177 37.46 26.77 -13.26
N MET A 178 38.15 26.80 -12.12
CA MET A 178 37.96 25.83 -11.06
C MET A 178 36.67 26.16 -10.31
N LEU A 179 35.82 25.15 -10.12
CA LEU A 179 34.60 25.26 -9.37
C LEU A 179 34.77 24.55 -8.03
N ALA A 180 34.37 25.21 -6.96
CA ALA A 180 34.10 24.57 -5.68
C ALA A 180 32.62 24.18 -5.68
N THR A 181 32.34 22.88 -5.76
CA THR A 181 30.97 22.36 -5.76
C THR A 181 30.71 21.66 -4.45
N SER A 182 29.66 22.08 -3.74
CA SER A 182 29.17 21.43 -2.54
C SER A 182 27.80 20.82 -2.84
N PHE A 183 27.56 19.59 -2.38
CA PHE A 183 26.28 18.92 -2.53
C PHE A 183 26.06 17.97 -1.35
N GLU A 184 24.80 17.63 -1.10
CA GLU A 184 24.41 16.66 -0.08
C GLU A 184 24.06 15.34 -0.76
N LEU A 185 24.68 14.22 -0.37
CA LEU A 185 24.19 12.90 -0.76
C LEU A 185 23.18 12.43 0.25
N GLN A 186 21.95 12.23 -0.23
CA GLN A 186 20.86 11.67 0.53
C GLN A 186 20.66 10.20 0.17
N THR A 187 20.57 9.34 1.19
CA THR A 187 20.27 7.91 1.06
C THR A 187 19.25 7.49 2.13
N TYR A 188 18.52 6.41 1.85
CA TYR A 188 17.46 5.89 2.70
C TYR A 188 17.79 4.47 3.12
N VAL A 189 17.67 4.20 4.42
CA VAL A 189 17.88 2.87 5.01
C VAL A 189 16.58 2.44 5.66
N ALA A 190 16.01 1.32 5.22
CA ALA A 190 14.80 0.79 5.84
C ALA A 190 15.14 0.18 7.21
N HIS A 191 14.25 0.37 8.19
CA HIS A 191 14.32 -0.41 9.42
C HIS A 191 14.13 -1.88 9.06
N SER A 192 15.11 -2.74 9.37
CA SER A 192 14.92 -4.17 9.22
C SER A 192 13.75 -4.58 10.11
N ALA A 193 12.62 -4.95 9.50
CA ALA A 193 11.48 -5.50 10.24
C ALA A 193 11.97 -6.67 11.11
N PRO A 194 11.54 -6.79 12.39
CA PRO A 194 11.95 -7.91 13.22
C PRO A 194 11.55 -9.22 12.55
N PRO A 195 12.34 -10.29 12.70
CA PRO A 195 12.04 -11.58 12.10
C PRO A 195 10.64 -12.02 12.51
N LYS A 196 9.80 -12.31 11.52
CA LYS A 196 8.44 -12.83 11.72
C LYS A 196 8.55 -14.00 12.71
N PRO A 197 7.81 -14.01 13.83
CA PRO A 197 7.86 -15.14 14.75
C PRO A 197 7.49 -16.38 13.96
N ALA A 198 8.42 -17.33 13.92
CA ALA A 198 8.21 -18.64 13.30
C ALA A 198 6.91 -19.20 13.90
N GLY A 199 5.89 -19.37 13.06
CA GLY A 199 4.63 -19.96 13.46
C GLY A 199 4.95 -21.31 14.10
N LYS A 200 4.59 -21.46 15.37
CA LYS A 200 4.63 -22.77 16.02
C LYS A 200 3.68 -23.69 15.26
N ALA A 201 4.18 -24.91 15.06
CA ALA A 201 3.61 -26.07 14.37
C ALA A 201 2.09 -26.25 14.54
#